data_AF-G7NKX2-F1
#
_entry.id   AF-G7NKX2-F1
#
_cell.length_a   1.000
_cell.length_b   1.000
_cell.length_c   1.000
_cell.angle_alpha   90.00
_cell.angle_beta   90.00
_cell.angle_gamma   90.00
#
_symmetry.space_group_name_H-M   'P 1'
#
loop_
_entity.id
_entity.type
_entity.pdbx_description
1 polymer ?
#
loop_
_entity_poly.entity_id
_entity_poly.type
_entity_poly.pdbx_seq_one_letter_code
_entity_poly.pdbx_strand_id
1 'polypeptide(L)'
;LASAVMRICNLISMMLLLCHWDGCLQFLVPMLQDFPRNCWVSINGMVNHSWSELYSFALFKAMSHMLCIGYGRQAPESMTDIWLTMLSMIVGATCYAMFIGHATALIQSLDSSRRQYQEKGRQAQPWEAGPALGSEARGRLGPPPSSKWHAQGTDSVMGRVGGPRKGEIVNFNCRKLVASMPLFANADPNFVTAMLTKLKFEVFQPGDYIIREGTIGKKMYFIQHGVVSVLTKGNKEMKLSDGSYFGGKKNSILLHKVQHDLNSGVFNNQENAIIQEIVKYDREMVQQAELGQRVGLFPPPPP
;
A
#
# COMPACT_ATOMS: atom_id res chain seq x y z
N LEU A 1 2.19 12.94 -0.74
CA LEU A 1 3.42 13.38 -0.05
C LEU A 1 3.87 14.77 -0.47
N ALA A 2 4.19 15.03 -1.74
CA ALA A 2 4.65 16.35 -2.21
C ALA A 2 3.71 17.52 -1.83
N SER A 3 2.39 17.34 -1.97
CA SER A 3 1.40 18.34 -1.55
C SER A 3 1.43 18.65 -0.04
N ALA A 4 1.67 17.65 0.81
CA ALA A 4 1.71 17.84 2.26
C ALA A 4 3.00 18.54 2.72
N VAL A 5 4.13 18.20 2.09
CA VAL A 5 5.42 18.86 2.33
C VAL A 5 5.35 20.33 1.90
N MET A 6 4.81 20.62 0.71
CA MET A 6 4.63 22.01 0.25
C MET A 6 3.76 22.84 1.20
N ARG A 7 2.68 22.25 1.76
CA ARG A 7 1.83 22.94 2.75
C ARG A 7 2.60 23.33 4.02
N ILE A 8 3.47 22.44 4.53
CA ILE A 8 4.29 22.74 5.70
C ILE A 8 5.35 23.78 5.40
N CYS A 9 6.04 23.70 4.26
CA CYS A 9 7.01 24.72 3.86
C CYS A 9 6.34 26.09 3.73
N ASN A 10 5.16 26.17 3.12
CA ASN A 10 4.40 27.40 3.00
C ASN A 10 3.99 27.95 4.38
N LEU A 11 3.55 27.07 5.29
CA LEU A 11 3.19 27.46 6.65
C LEU A 11 4.39 27.97 7.45
N ILE A 12 5.55 27.32 7.35
CA ILE A 12 6.79 27.78 8.00
C ILE A 12 7.18 29.15 7.45
N SER A 13 7.10 29.35 6.13
CA SER A 13 7.40 30.65 5.51
C SER A 13 6.44 31.74 6.00
N MET A 14 5.14 31.46 6.07
CA MET A 14 4.15 32.38 6.62
C MET A 14 4.43 32.71 8.10
N MET A 15 4.79 31.71 8.91
CA MET A 15 5.10 31.90 10.33
C MET A 15 6.35 32.75 10.54
N LEU A 16 7.39 32.57 9.71
CA LEU A 16 8.59 33.42 9.72
C LEU A 16 8.27 34.86 9.32
N LEU A 17 7.41 35.06 8.32
CA LEU A 17 6.98 36.40 7.89
C LEU A 17 6.19 37.11 8.99
N LEU A 18 5.26 36.41 9.64
CA LEU A 18 4.50 36.97 10.77
C LEU A 18 5.41 37.28 11.96
N CYS A 19 6.37 36.42 12.26
CA CYS A 19 7.37 36.66 13.30
C CYS A 19 8.22 37.92 13.00
N HIS A 20 8.62 38.09 11.73
CA HIS A 20 9.33 39.29 11.28
C HIS A 20 8.48 40.56 11.46
N TRP A 21 7.22 40.54 11.03
CA TRP A 21 6.31 41.69 11.20
C TRP A 21 6.03 42.00 12.66
N ASP A 22 5.84 40.99 13.49
CA ASP A 22 5.63 41.16 14.92
C ASP A 22 6.87 41.76 15.61
N GLY A 23 8.07 41.27 15.30
CA GLY A 23 9.32 41.84 15.80
C GLY A 23 9.50 43.30 15.38
N CYS A 24 9.26 43.62 14.11
CA CYS A 24 9.29 44.98 13.61
C CYS A 24 8.26 45.88 14.31
N LEU A 25 7.03 45.40 14.53
CA LEU A 25 5.99 46.16 15.22
C LEU A 25 6.35 46.43 16.69
N GLN A 26 6.92 45.43 17.38
CA GLN A 26 7.36 45.55 18.77
C GLN A 26 8.49 46.57 18.96
N PHE A 27 9.31 46.83 17.93
CA PHE A 27 10.30 47.90 17.94
C PHE A 27 9.74 49.25 17.45
N LEU A 28 8.88 49.23 16.43
CA LEU A 28 8.30 50.42 15.81
C LEU A 28 7.48 51.24 16.80
N VAL A 29 6.69 50.60 17.67
CA VAL A 29 5.81 51.34 18.60
C VAL A 29 6.60 52.14 19.64
N PRO A 30 7.61 51.58 20.35
CA PRO A 30 8.51 52.37 21.19
C PRO A 30 9.25 53.48 20.44
N MET A 31 9.65 53.23 19.18
CA MET A 31 10.29 54.23 18.34
C MET A 31 9.37 55.43 18.04
N LEU A 32 8.08 55.19 17.80
CA LEU A 32 7.07 56.25 17.59
C LEU A 32 6.73 57.02 18.89
N GLN A 33 7.08 56.48 20.05
CA GLN A 33 6.90 57.12 21.36
C GLN A 33 8.19 57.77 21.89
N ASP A 34 9.20 57.95 21.03
CA ASP A 34 10.52 58.49 21.38
C ASP A 34 11.21 57.73 22.54
N PHE A 35 11.09 56.39 22.54
CA PHE A 35 11.73 55.48 23.50
C PHE A 35 11.48 55.84 24.97
N PRO A 36 10.24 55.72 25.48
CA PRO A 36 9.93 56.07 26.86
C PRO A 36 10.73 55.20 27.84
N ARG A 37 11.04 55.72 29.03
CA ARG A 37 11.97 55.06 29.99
C ARG A 37 11.53 53.66 30.43
N ASN A 38 10.24 53.38 30.37
CA ASN A 38 9.62 52.11 30.76
C ASN A 38 9.36 51.15 29.58
N CYS A 39 9.82 51.47 28.36
CA CYS A 39 9.77 50.51 27.25
C CYS A 39 10.93 49.52 27.33
N TRP A 40 10.74 48.36 26.72
CA TRP A 40 11.74 47.30 26.70
C TRP A 40 13.10 47.73 26.11
N VAL A 41 13.13 48.66 25.15
CA VAL A 41 14.38 49.15 24.52
C VAL A 41 15.21 49.96 25.53
N SER A 42 14.56 50.87 26.24
CA SER A 42 15.17 51.75 27.24
C SER A 42 15.57 50.99 28.50
N ILE A 43 14.72 50.07 28.98
CA ILE A 43 15.03 49.20 30.14
C ILE A 43 16.27 48.34 29.88
N ASN A 44 16.43 47.85 28.66
CA ASN A 44 17.59 47.04 28.28
C ASN A 44 18.84 47.88 27.95
N GLY A 45 18.75 49.21 27.97
CA GLY A 45 19.85 50.11 27.63
C GLY A 45 20.26 50.07 26.15
N MET A 46 19.38 49.63 25.25
CA MET A 46 19.73 49.33 23.85
C MET A 46 19.40 50.47 22.86
N VAL A 47 18.97 51.63 23.35
CA VAL A 47 18.53 52.77 22.50
C VAL A 47 19.59 53.20 21.48
N ASN A 48 20.87 53.13 21.85
CA ASN A 48 22.00 53.56 21.00
C ASN A 48 22.78 52.39 20.35
N HIS A 49 22.24 51.18 20.39
CA HIS A 49 22.89 50.01 19.79
C HIS A 49 22.71 49.97 18.27
N SER A 50 23.47 49.10 17.61
CA SER A 50 23.35 48.92 16.16
C SER A 50 21.97 48.39 15.77
N TRP A 51 21.49 48.77 14.58
CA TRP A 51 20.19 48.33 14.07
C TRP A 51 20.08 46.80 14.00
N SER A 52 21.19 46.10 13.75
CA SER A 52 21.24 44.64 13.71
C SER A 52 21.02 44.00 15.07
N GLU A 53 21.56 44.59 16.14
CA GLU A 53 21.36 44.09 17.52
C GLU A 53 19.90 44.33 17.96
N LEU A 54 19.37 45.53 17.68
CA LEU A 54 17.99 45.90 17.96
C LEU A 54 17.00 44.99 17.24
N TYR A 55 17.19 44.79 15.93
CA TYR A 55 16.36 43.90 15.13
C TYR A 55 16.45 42.45 15.60
N SER A 56 17.66 41.95 15.89
CA SER A 56 17.86 40.57 16.35
C SER A 56 17.15 40.32 17.69
N PHE A 57 17.23 41.28 18.62
CA PHE A 57 16.55 41.17 19.90
C PHE A 57 15.03 41.28 19.76
N ALA A 58 14.53 42.19 18.92
CA ALA A 58 13.11 42.32 18.65
C ALA A 58 12.52 41.06 18.00
N LEU A 59 13.24 40.47 17.04
CA LEU A 59 12.87 39.20 16.41
C LEU A 59 12.93 38.04 17.42
N PHE A 60 13.94 37.99 18.29
CA PHE A 60 14.01 37.01 19.37
C PHE A 60 12.82 37.12 20.33
N LYS A 61 12.41 38.35 20.68
CA LYS A 61 11.24 38.61 21.52
C LYS A 61 9.95 38.12 20.85
N ALA A 62 9.71 38.50 19.59
CA ALA A 62 8.57 38.04 18.80
C ALA A 62 8.53 36.51 18.62
N MET A 63 9.69 35.89 18.33
CA MET A 63 9.81 34.44 18.20
C MET A 63 9.51 33.72 19.53
N SER A 64 9.93 34.30 20.65
CA SER A 64 9.66 33.75 21.99
C SER A 64 8.17 33.78 22.33
N HIS A 65 7.44 34.81 21.90
CA HIS A 65 5.97 34.84 22.01
C HIS A 65 5.30 33.83 21.07
N MET A 66 5.78 33.74 19.82
CA MET A 66 5.27 32.80 18.79
C MET A 66 5.39 31.34 19.22
N LEU A 67 6.52 30.96 19.81
CA LEU A 67 6.81 29.59 20.24
C LEU A 67 6.44 29.31 21.70
N CYS A 68 5.73 30.23 22.35
CA CYS A 68 5.31 30.12 23.75
C CYS A 68 6.45 29.89 24.76
N ILE A 69 7.61 30.50 24.53
CA ILE A 69 8.80 30.37 25.39
C ILE A 69 8.78 31.41 26.52
N GLY A 70 8.50 32.68 26.22
CA GLY A 70 8.53 33.77 27.20
C GLY A 70 8.75 35.16 26.61
N TYR A 71 9.07 36.14 27.45
CA TYR A 71 9.03 37.59 27.15
C TYR A 71 10.36 38.21 26.67
N GLY A 72 11.42 37.40 26.53
CA GLY A 72 12.78 37.88 26.31
C GLY A 72 13.54 38.06 27.64
N ARG A 73 14.03 39.27 27.91
CA ARG A 73 14.86 39.53 29.11
C ARG A 73 14.04 39.77 30.39
N GLN A 74 12.90 40.46 30.28
CA GLN A 74 12.03 40.82 31.39
C GLN A 74 10.57 40.96 30.90
N ALA A 75 9.60 40.80 31.82
CA ALA A 75 8.20 41.09 31.56
C ALA A 75 7.97 42.58 31.22
N PRO A 76 7.02 42.90 30.33
CA PRO A 76 6.73 44.28 29.93
C PRO A 76 6.19 45.12 31.10
N GLU A 77 6.76 46.31 31.30
CA GLU A 77 6.32 47.25 32.36
C GLU A 77 5.40 48.35 31.82
N SER A 78 5.67 48.85 30.61
CA SER A 78 4.83 49.86 29.96
C SER A 78 3.48 49.26 29.53
N MET A 79 2.39 50.01 29.71
CA MET A 79 1.06 49.61 29.24
C MET A 79 1.05 49.30 27.74
N THR A 80 1.79 50.08 26.93
CA THR A 80 1.92 49.85 25.50
C THR A 80 2.56 48.48 25.21
N ASP A 81 3.66 48.17 25.91
CA ASP A 81 4.39 46.91 25.73
C ASP A 81 3.59 45.70 26.22
N ILE A 82 2.77 45.86 27.27
CA ILE A 82 1.87 44.82 27.77
C ILE A 82 0.83 44.46 26.70
N TRP A 83 0.11 45.44 26.15
CA TRP A 83 -0.90 45.18 25.13
C TRP A 83 -0.31 44.58 23.85
N LEU A 84 0.85 45.08 23.39
CA LEU A 84 1.56 44.51 22.24
C LEU A 84 1.99 43.07 22.50
N THR A 85 2.51 42.79 23.70
CA THR A 85 2.92 41.45 24.09
C THR A 85 1.72 40.50 24.16
N MET A 86 0.59 40.94 24.73
CA MET A 86 -0.64 40.15 24.76
C MET A 86 -1.16 39.83 23.34
N LEU A 87 -1.17 40.81 22.44
CA LEU A 87 -1.57 40.60 21.04
C LEU A 87 -0.64 39.62 20.33
N SER A 88 0.67 39.82 20.47
CA SER A 88 1.72 38.94 19.92
C SER A 88 1.58 37.50 20.43
N MET A 89 1.29 37.29 21.71
CA MET A 89 1.05 35.96 22.29
C MET A 89 -0.21 35.28 21.73
N ILE A 90 -1.31 36.03 21.52
CA ILE A 90 -2.55 35.48 20.94
C ILE A 90 -2.31 35.01 19.50
N VAL A 91 -1.68 35.87 18.68
CA VAL A 91 -1.32 35.55 17.29
C VAL A 91 -0.33 34.40 17.24
N GLY A 92 0.65 34.41 18.14
CA GLY A 92 1.67 33.36 18.29
C GLY A 92 1.08 31.99 18.58
N ALA A 93 0.27 31.91 19.65
CA ALA A 93 -0.36 30.67 20.09
C ALA A 93 -1.29 30.07 19.01
N THR A 94 -2.04 30.90 18.29
CA THR A 94 -2.89 30.43 17.18
C THR A 94 -2.07 29.91 16.01
N CYS A 95 -1.00 30.61 15.61
CA CYS A 95 -0.10 30.15 14.55
C CYS A 95 0.58 28.83 14.92
N TYR A 96 1.07 28.71 16.16
CA TYR A 96 1.71 27.50 16.64
C TYR A 96 0.75 26.30 16.74
N ALA A 97 -0.50 26.53 17.16
CA ALA A 97 -1.53 25.50 17.16
C ALA A 97 -1.82 24.98 15.74
N MET A 98 -1.91 25.88 14.74
CA MET A 98 -2.06 25.50 13.34
C MET A 98 -0.85 24.71 12.83
N PHE A 99 0.37 25.10 13.21
CA PHE A 99 1.59 24.37 12.88
C PHE A 99 1.57 22.94 13.39
N ILE A 100 1.23 22.72 14.67
CA ILE A 100 1.08 21.38 15.24
C ILE A 100 0.03 20.56 14.49
N GLY A 101 -1.11 21.17 14.14
CA GLY A 101 -2.17 20.52 13.37
C GLY A 101 -1.68 20.02 12.00
N HIS A 102 -0.97 20.86 11.26
CA HIS A 102 -0.40 20.50 9.96
C HIS A 102 0.73 19.47 10.05
N ALA A 103 1.61 19.59 11.04
CA ALA A 103 2.67 18.61 11.30
C ALA A 103 2.08 17.23 11.62
N THR A 104 1.04 17.20 12.47
CA THR A 104 0.31 15.96 12.78
C THR A 104 -0.30 15.36 11.52
N ALA A 105 -1.02 16.16 10.72
CA ALA A 105 -1.63 15.69 9.47
C ALA A 105 -0.60 15.11 8.48
N LEU A 106 0.60 15.70 8.38
CA LEU A 106 1.69 15.14 7.57
C LEU A 106 2.13 13.76 8.07
N ILE A 107 2.39 13.62 9.38
CA ILE A 107 2.78 12.35 10.00
C ILE A 107 1.71 11.28 9.73
N GLN A 108 0.43 11.65 9.82
CA GLN A 108 -0.65 10.73 9.51
C GLN A 108 -0.70 10.32 8.03
N SER A 109 -0.38 11.25 7.11
CA SER A 109 -0.37 11.00 5.67
C SER A 109 0.82 10.17 5.19
N LEU A 110 1.96 10.28 5.87
CA LEU A 110 3.19 9.53 5.55
C LEU A 110 3.01 8.04 5.76
N ASP A 111 2.32 7.66 6.83
CA ASP A 111 2.17 6.25 7.23
C ASP A 111 0.78 5.68 6.92
N SER A 112 0.06 6.28 5.97
CA SER A 112 -1.34 5.93 5.70
C SER A 112 -1.52 4.45 5.31
N SER A 113 -0.61 3.89 4.50
CA SER A 113 -0.65 2.49 4.08
C SER A 113 -0.39 1.52 5.24
N ARG A 114 0.58 1.83 6.10
CA ARG A 114 0.93 0.97 7.24
C ARG A 114 -0.14 1.02 8.32
N ARG A 115 -0.72 2.20 8.56
CA ARG A 115 -1.85 2.37 9.48
C ARG A 115 -3.06 1.56 9.04
N GLN A 116 -3.40 1.56 7.74
CA GLN A 116 -4.49 0.73 7.22
C GLN A 116 -4.23 -0.77 7.41
N TYR A 117 -2.97 -1.22 7.23
CA TYR A 117 -2.57 -2.59 7.51
C TYR A 117 -2.76 -2.96 8.99
N GLN A 118 -2.22 -2.12 9.88
CA GLN A 118 -2.31 -2.32 11.32
C GLN A 118 -3.76 -2.27 11.82
N GLU A 119 -4.59 -1.40 11.26
CA GLU A 119 -5.97 -1.22 11.70
C GLU A 119 -6.84 -2.44 11.41
N LYS A 120 -6.74 -3.06 10.21
CA LYS A 120 -7.48 -4.33 10.01
C LYS A 120 -6.89 -5.47 10.84
N GLY A 121 -5.59 -5.45 11.12
CA GLY A 121 -4.97 -6.37 12.09
C GLY A 121 -5.56 -6.20 13.50
N ARG A 122 -5.74 -4.96 13.95
CA ARG A 122 -6.37 -4.63 15.23
C ARG A 122 -7.84 -5.06 15.28
N GLN A 123 -8.57 -4.92 14.17
CA GLN A 123 -9.96 -5.39 14.06
C GLN A 123 -10.10 -6.91 14.16
N ALA A 124 -9.05 -7.67 13.86
CA ALA A 124 -9.04 -9.13 13.99
C ALA A 124 -8.81 -9.62 15.44
N GLN A 125 -8.19 -8.81 16.31
CA GLN A 125 -7.82 -9.20 17.68
C GLN A 125 -8.99 -9.68 18.57
N PRO A 126 -10.19 -9.06 18.55
CA PRO A 126 -11.31 -9.56 19.35
C PRO A 126 -11.74 -10.99 18.97
N TRP A 127 -11.60 -11.35 17.70
CA TRP A 127 -11.92 -12.68 17.19
C TRP A 127 -10.85 -13.71 17.57
N GLU A 128 -9.59 -13.27 17.68
CA GLU A 128 -8.50 -14.08 18.22
C GLU A 128 -8.66 -14.32 19.72
N ALA A 129 -9.09 -13.33 20.50
CA ALA A 129 -9.22 -13.46 21.95
C ALA A 129 -10.45 -14.27 22.39
N GLY A 130 -11.46 -14.40 21.51
CA GLY A 130 -12.73 -15.08 21.80
C GLY A 130 -12.56 -16.55 22.23
N PRO A 131 -13.28 -17.01 23.27
CA PRO A 131 -13.11 -18.36 23.84
C PRO A 131 -13.53 -19.52 22.93
N ALA A 132 -14.14 -19.23 21.76
CA ALA A 132 -14.71 -20.24 20.86
C ALA A 132 -13.77 -20.73 19.74
N LEU A 133 -12.54 -20.18 19.63
CA LEU A 133 -11.60 -20.58 18.57
C LEU A 133 -10.52 -21.54 19.08
N GLY A 134 -10.43 -22.72 18.45
CA GLY A 134 -9.33 -23.67 18.68
C GLY A 134 -7.95 -23.10 18.33
N SER A 135 -6.89 -23.63 18.95
CA SER A 135 -5.50 -23.14 18.82
C SER A 135 -5.01 -23.02 17.37
N GLU A 136 -5.39 -23.98 16.52
CA GLU A 136 -5.04 -23.98 15.09
C GLU A 136 -5.76 -22.88 14.29
N ALA A 137 -7.03 -22.62 14.58
CA ALA A 137 -7.78 -21.53 13.96
C ALA A 137 -7.27 -20.16 14.43
N ARG A 138 -6.88 -20.06 15.71
CA ARG A 138 -6.35 -18.83 16.31
C ARG A 138 -5.01 -18.41 15.70
N GLY A 139 -4.12 -19.37 15.40
CA GLY A 139 -2.87 -19.09 14.67
C GLY A 139 -3.05 -18.60 13.23
N ARG A 140 -4.23 -18.80 12.63
CA ARG A 140 -4.56 -18.40 11.25
C ARG A 140 -5.31 -17.06 11.18
N LEU A 141 -5.76 -16.50 12.31
CA LEU A 141 -6.51 -15.24 12.37
C LEU A 141 -5.65 -13.97 12.44
N GLY A 142 -4.33 -14.12 12.50
CA GLY A 142 -3.38 -13.01 12.51
C GLY A 142 -3.56 -12.04 11.33
N PRO A 143 -2.95 -10.85 11.40
CA PRO A 143 -2.95 -9.92 10.27
C PRO A 143 -2.54 -10.68 9.01
N PRO A 144 -3.26 -10.54 7.89
CA PRO A 144 -2.96 -11.31 6.70
C PRO A 144 -1.48 -11.12 6.31
N PRO A 145 -0.79 -12.14 5.78
CA PRO A 145 0.55 -11.99 5.22
C PRO A 145 0.64 -10.80 4.27
N SER A 146 1.78 -10.09 4.28
CA SER A 146 2.02 -8.92 3.41
C SER A 146 1.66 -9.18 1.94
N SER A 147 1.94 -10.39 1.44
CA SER A 147 1.56 -10.84 0.09
C SER A 147 0.04 -10.82 -0.17
N LYS A 148 -0.78 -11.28 0.77
CA LYS A 148 -2.26 -11.22 0.68
C LYS A 148 -2.76 -9.77 0.66
N TRP A 149 -2.12 -8.89 1.41
CA TRP A 149 -2.46 -7.47 1.43
C TRP A 149 -2.13 -6.74 0.13
N HIS A 150 -0.94 -6.99 -0.42
CA HIS A 150 -0.55 -6.45 -1.72
C HIS A 150 -1.50 -6.93 -2.83
N ALA A 151 -1.90 -8.21 -2.81
CA ALA A 151 -2.88 -8.75 -3.75
C ALA A 151 -4.25 -8.06 -3.63
N GLN A 152 -4.76 -7.88 -2.41
CA GLN A 152 -6.06 -7.22 -2.17
C GLN A 152 -6.03 -5.72 -2.55
N GLY A 153 -4.92 -5.03 -2.28
CA GLY A 153 -4.71 -3.65 -2.71
C GLY A 153 -4.71 -3.53 -4.24
N THR A 154 -4.04 -4.45 -4.93
CA THR A 154 -3.99 -4.49 -6.40
C THR A 154 -5.38 -4.66 -7.01
N ASP A 155 -6.21 -5.58 -6.48
CA ASP A 155 -7.57 -5.80 -6.97
C ASP A 155 -8.46 -4.56 -6.79
N SER A 156 -8.34 -3.87 -5.65
CA SER A 156 -9.08 -2.63 -5.37
C SER A 156 -8.72 -1.48 -6.31
N VAL A 157 -7.44 -1.37 -6.71
CA VAL A 157 -6.96 -0.41 -7.71
C VAL A 157 -7.44 -0.83 -9.10
N MET A 158 -7.37 -2.12 -9.43
CA MET A 158 -7.78 -2.67 -10.72
C MET A 158 -9.29 -2.52 -11.01
N GLY A 159 -10.11 -2.41 -9.96
CA GLY A 159 -11.52 -2.04 -10.08
C GLY A 159 -11.77 -0.59 -10.52
N ARG A 160 -10.81 0.31 -10.28
CA ARG A 160 -10.89 1.75 -10.61
C ARG A 160 -10.25 2.10 -11.96
N VAL A 161 -9.53 1.17 -12.57
CA VAL A 161 -8.90 1.36 -13.89
C VAL A 161 -9.90 1.09 -15.01
N GLY A 162 -10.04 2.03 -15.95
CA GLY A 162 -10.90 1.90 -17.14
C GLY A 162 -10.44 0.80 -18.11
N GLY A 163 -11.37 0.25 -18.90
CA GLY A 163 -11.18 -0.95 -19.73
C GLY A 163 -9.86 -1.07 -20.52
N PRO A 164 -9.47 -0.08 -21.34
CA PRO A 164 -8.26 -0.18 -22.18
C PRO A 164 -6.97 -0.30 -21.37
N ARG A 165 -6.76 0.61 -20.39
CA ARG A 165 -5.60 0.58 -19.49
C ARG A 165 -5.61 -0.65 -18.59
N LYS A 166 -6.80 -1.17 -18.27
CA LYS A 166 -6.95 -2.38 -17.48
C LYS A 166 -6.36 -3.57 -18.25
N GLY A 167 -6.67 -3.70 -19.54
CA GLY A 167 -6.11 -4.74 -20.40
C GLY A 167 -4.58 -4.73 -20.44
N GLU A 168 -3.97 -3.55 -20.65
CA GLU A 168 -2.50 -3.40 -20.69
C GLU A 168 -1.83 -3.81 -19.38
N ILE A 169 -2.37 -3.37 -18.23
CA ILE A 169 -1.80 -3.68 -16.91
C ILE A 169 -1.90 -5.18 -16.61
N VAL A 170 -3.05 -5.82 -16.90
CA VAL A 170 -3.15 -7.28 -16.68
C VAL A 170 -2.22 -8.02 -17.63
N ASN A 171 -2.15 -7.62 -18.90
CA ASN A 171 -1.26 -8.27 -19.87
C ASN A 171 0.20 -8.18 -19.42
N PHE A 172 0.64 -7.02 -18.93
CA PHE A 172 1.99 -6.86 -18.39
C PHE A 172 2.26 -7.72 -17.14
N ASN A 173 1.33 -7.77 -16.18
CA ASN A 173 1.46 -8.54 -14.94
C ASN A 173 1.40 -10.05 -15.18
N CYS A 174 0.58 -10.48 -16.13
CA CYS A 174 0.38 -11.88 -16.48
C CYS A 174 1.29 -12.35 -17.63
N ARG A 175 2.16 -11.52 -18.19
CA ARG A 175 3.02 -11.88 -19.35
C ARG A 175 3.80 -13.18 -19.14
N LYS A 176 4.31 -13.42 -17.93
CA LYS A 176 5.05 -14.64 -17.60
C LYS A 176 4.13 -15.85 -17.59
N LEU A 177 2.90 -15.70 -17.08
CA LEU A 177 1.88 -16.73 -17.06
C LEU A 177 1.41 -17.07 -18.48
N VAL A 178 1.18 -16.04 -19.32
CA VAL A 178 0.80 -16.21 -20.72
C VAL A 178 1.91 -16.91 -21.51
N ALA A 179 3.17 -16.51 -21.31
CA ALA A 179 4.30 -17.11 -21.99
C ALA A 179 4.60 -18.54 -21.53
N SER A 180 4.32 -18.88 -20.26
CA SER A 180 4.55 -20.22 -19.73
C SER A 180 3.39 -21.18 -19.95
N MET A 181 2.20 -20.68 -20.31
CA MET A 181 1.02 -21.49 -20.56
C MET A 181 0.80 -21.68 -22.06
N PRO A 182 1.05 -22.88 -22.60
CA PRO A 182 0.81 -23.13 -24.01
C PRO A 182 -0.66 -23.08 -24.42
N LEU A 183 -1.60 -23.17 -23.46
CA LEU A 183 -3.02 -22.83 -23.69
C LEU A 183 -3.20 -21.41 -24.27
N PHE A 184 -2.33 -20.47 -23.90
CA PHE A 184 -2.37 -19.08 -24.38
C PHE A 184 -1.35 -18.76 -25.46
N ALA A 185 -0.35 -19.62 -25.69
CA ALA A 185 0.69 -19.39 -26.69
C ALA A 185 0.13 -19.33 -28.12
N ASN A 186 -0.89 -20.14 -28.42
CA ASN A 186 -1.51 -20.23 -29.75
C ASN A 186 -2.92 -19.61 -29.82
N ALA A 187 -3.37 -18.95 -28.76
CA ALA A 187 -4.72 -18.39 -28.69
C ALA A 187 -4.79 -16.96 -29.26
N ASP A 188 -5.98 -16.55 -29.71
CA ASP A 188 -6.21 -15.20 -30.20
C ASP A 188 -5.87 -14.14 -29.13
N PRO A 189 -5.11 -13.08 -29.44
CA PRO A 189 -4.73 -12.07 -28.46
C PRO A 189 -5.90 -11.37 -27.76
N ASN A 190 -7.04 -11.21 -28.45
CA ASN A 190 -8.26 -10.65 -27.85
C ASN A 190 -8.89 -11.63 -26.87
N PHE A 191 -8.88 -12.93 -27.18
CA PHE A 191 -9.30 -13.98 -26.25
C PHE A 191 -8.42 -14.01 -25.00
N VAL A 192 -7.08 -13.97 -25.16
CA VAL A 192 -6.14 -13.92 -24.02
C VAL A 192 -6.43 -12.69 -23.16
N THR A 193 -6.55 -11.51 -23.78
CA THR A 193 -6.85 -10.27 -23.04
C THR A 193 -8.20 -10.35 -22.31
N ALA A 194 -9.25 -10.87 -22.96
CA ALA A 194 -10.56 -11.04 -22.36
C ALA A 194 -10.49 -11.98 -21.14
N MET A 195 -9.76 -13.08 -21.23
CA MET A 195 -9.57 -14.02 -20.12
C MET A 195 -8.77 -13.41 -18.98
N LEU A 196 -7.64 -12.76 -19.29
CA LEU A 196 -6.79 -12.08 -18.31
C LEU A 196 -7.59 -11.06 -17.49
N THR A 197 -8.46 -10.27 -18.12
CA THR A 197 -9.30 -9.29 -17.39
C THR A 197 -10.31 -9.91 -16.42
N LYS A 198 -10.59 -11.22 -16.52
CA LYS A 198 -11.45 -11.97 -15.60
C LYS A 198 -10.69 -12.68 -14.49
N LEU A 199 -9.36 -12.76 -14.57
CA LEU A 199 -8.55 -13.34 -13.52
C LEU A 199 -8.60 -12.48 -12.25
N LYS A 200 -8.56 -13.16 -11.10
CA LYS A 200 -8.44 -12.53 -9.78
C LYS A 200 -7.23 -13.12 -9.09
N PHE A 201 -6.38 -12.24 -8.53
CA PHE A 201 -5.22 -12.68 -7.77
C PHE A 201 -5.64 -13.18 -6.40
N GLU A 202 -5.34 -14.45 -6.12
CA GLU A 202 -5.54 -15.09 -4.83
C GLU A 202 -4.19 -15.63 -4.32
N VAL A 203 -3.94 -15.51 -3.02
CA VAL A 203 -2.71 -16.00 -2.36
C VAL A 203 -3.11 -17.01 -1.29
N PHE A 204 -2.46 -18.16 -1.28
CA PHE A 204 -2.69 -19.25 -0.31
C PHE A 204 -1.45 -19.45 0.56
N GLN A 205 -1.62 -19.87 1.82
CA GLN A 205 -0.50 -20.19 2.70
C GLN A 205 -0.11 -21.67 2.57
N PRO A 206 1.15 -22.04 2.88
CA PRO A 206 1.55 -23.43 2.98
C PRO A 206 0.62 -24.21 3.92
N GLY A 207 0.13 -25.36 3.45
CA GLY A 207 -0.83 -26.19 4.20
C GLY A 207 -2.31 -25.80 4.04
N ASP A 208 -2.64 -24.75 3.28
CA ASP A 208 -4.03 -24.45 2.92
C ASP A 208 -4.56 -25.45 1.88
N TYR A 209 -5.77 -25.98 2.10
CA TYR A 209 -6.49 -26.76 1.10
C TYR A 209 -7.22 -25.83 0.13
N ILE A 210 -6.72 -25.70 -1.10
CA ILE A 210 -7.30 -24.84 -2.14
C ILE A 210 -8.58 -25.45 -2.71
N ILE A 211 -8.54 -26.75 -3.03
CA ILE A 211 -9.69 -27.52 -3.54
C ILE A 211 -9.82 -28.79 -2.70
N ARG A 212 -11.05 -29.15 -2.34
CA ARG A 212 -11.38 -30.39 -1.62
C ARG A 212 -12.08 -31.38 -2.55
N GLU A 213 -11.59 -32.61 -2.59
CA GLU A 213 -12.23 -33.69 -3.35
C GLU A 213 -13.69 -33.88 -2.91
N GLY A 214 -14.60 -34.11 -3.86
CA GLY A 214 -16.03 -34.27 -3.60
C GLY A 214 -16.82 -32.96 -3.46
N THR A 215 -16.17 -31.80 -3.54
CA THR A 215 -16.86 -30.50 -3.57
C THR A 215 -17.10 -30.00 -5.00
N ILE A 216 -18.17 -29.24 -5.21
CA ILE A 216 -18.49 -28.65 -6.52
C ILE A 216 -17.50 -27.52 -6.81
N GLY A 217 -16.63 -27.73 -7.81
CA GLY A 217 -15.70 -26.70 -8.30
C GLY A 217 -16.43 -25.56 -9.01
N LYS A 218 -16.25 -24.33 -8.52
CA LYS A 218 -16.82 -23.10 -9.11
C LYS A 218 -15.77 -22.18 -9.74
N LYS A 219 -14.49 -22.51 -9.58
CA LYS A 219 -13.34 -21.70 -10.02
C LYS A 219 -12.26 -22.62 -10.57
N MET A 220 -11.51 -22.11 -11.54
CA MET A 220 -10.24 -22.68 -11.98
C MET A 220 -9.09 -21.76 -11.52
N TYR A 221 -7.91 -22.34 -11.33
CA TYR A 221 -6.74 -21.65 -10.79
C TYR A 221 -5.56 -21.79 -11.74
N PHE A 222 -4.82 -20.70 -11.92
CA PHE A 222 -3.58 -20.64 -12.70
C PHE A 222 -2.43 -20.31 -11.75
N ILE A 223 -1.35 -21.10 -11.78
CA ILE A 223 -0.21 -20.93 -10.87
C ILE A 223 0.76 -19.93 -11.50
N GLN A 224 0.78 -18.71 -10.96
CA GLN A 224 1.78 -17.72 -11.34
C GLN A 224 3.11 -17.94 -10.62
N HIS A 225 3.06 -18.28 -9.33
CA HIS A 225 4.25 -18.53 -8.50
C HIS A 225 3.90 -19.45 -7.32
N GLY A 226 4.68 -20.52 -7.13
CA GLY A 226 4.58 -21.44 -6.01
C GLY A 226 4.38 -22.90 -6.44
N VAL A 227 4.26 -23.78 -5.45
CA VAL A 227 4.07 -25.22 -5.67
C VAL A 227 2.80 -25.68 -4.96
N VAL A 228 1.97 -26.44 -5.67
CA VAL A 228 0.72 -27.02 -5.16
C VAL A 228 0.81 -28.54 -5.23
N SER A 229 0.48 -29.19 -4.12
CA SER A 229 0.36 -30.65 -4.06
C SER A 229 -1.08 -31.09 -4.31
N VAL A 230 -1.28 -31.94 -5.31
CA VAL A 230 -2.56 -32.58 -5.62
C VAL A 230 -2.57 -33.96 -4.95
N LEU A 231 -3.48 -34.13 -4.00
CA LEU A 231 -3.71 -35.37 -3.26
C LEU A 231 -4.99 -36.02 -3.78
N THR A 232 -4.89 -37.25 -4.28
CA THR A 232 -6.03 -38.03 -4.78
C THR A 232 -6.07 -39.39 -4.09
N LYS A 233 -7.27 -39.87 -3.74
CA LYS A 233 -7.43 -41.22 -3.13
C LYS A 233 -6.82 -42.29 -4.04
N GLY A 234 -5.77 -42.96 -3.56
CA GLY A 234 -5.13 -44.11 -4.23
C GLY A 234 -4.03 -43.77 -5.24
N ASN A 235 -3.74 -42.49 -5.50
CA ASN A 235 -2.66 -42.08 -6.39
C ASN A 235 -1.59 -41.30 -5.62
N LYS A 236 -0.32 -41.43 -6.06
CA LYS A 236 0.80 -40.68 -5.47
C LYS A 236 0.59 -39.17 -5.61
N GLU A 237 1.06 -38.42 -4.62
CA GLU A 237 1.06 -36.96 -4.61
C GLU A 237 1.69 -36.40 -5.89
N MET A 238 0.95 -35.54 -6.60
CA MET A 238 1.43 -34.86 -7.80
C MET A 238 1.70 -33.40 -7.45
N LYS A 239 2.87 -32.87 -7.83
CA LYS A 239 3.23 -31.48 -7.59
C LYS A 239 3.08 -30.67 -8.88
N LEU A 240 2.35 -29.56 -8.79
CA LEU A 240 2.19 -28.57 -9.84
C LEU A 240 2.99 -27.32 -9.48
N SER A 241 3.64 -26.71 -10.46
CA SER A 241 4.48 -25.52 -10.30
C SER A 241 4.02 -24.37 -11.20
N ASP A 242 4.76 -23.27 -11.20
CA ASP A 242 4.57 -22.10 -12.05
C ASP A 242 4.27 -22.49 -13.52
N GLY A 243 3.24 -21.86 -14.09
CA GLY A 243 2.77 -22.15 -15.45
C GLY A 243 1.76 -23.30 -15.56
N SER A 244 1.54 -24.07 -14.48
CA SER A 244 0.47 -25.07 -14.43
C SER A 244 -0.87 -24.46 -14.03
N TYR A 245 -1.96 -25.18 -14.30
CA TYR A 245 -3.32 -24.81 -13.91
C TYR A 245 -4.05 -26.01 -13.30
N PHE A 246 -5.08 -25.75 -12.48
CA PHE A 246 -5.86 -26.81 -11.82
C PHE A 246 -7.29 -26.33 -11.49
N GLY A 247 -8.15 -27.26 -11.05
CA GLY A 247 -9.56 -26.96 -10.72
C GLY A 247 -10.51 -26.95 -11.93
N GLY A 248 -9.99 -27.18 -13.13
CA GLY A 248 -10.79 -27.69 -14.24
C GLY A 248 -11.24 -29.13 -13.93
N LYS A 249 -12.44 -29.52 -14.38
CA LYS A 249 -12.89 -30.91 -14.23
C LYS A 249 -11.85 -31.83 -14.89
N LYS A 250 -11.16 -32.68 -14.11
CA LYS A 250 -10.70 -33.99 -14.59
C LYS A 250 -11.96 -34.77 -14.89
N ASN A 251 -12.52 -34.57 -16.07
CA ASN A 251 -13.59 -35.43 -16.50
C ASN A 251 -13.25 -35.90 -17.90
N SER A 252 -13.07 -37.22 -17.97
CA SER A 252 -13.44 -38.00 -19.13
C SER A 252 -14.71 -37.46 -19.80
N ILE A 253 -15.69 -36.90 -19.07
CA ILE A 253 -16.88 -36.23 -19.63
C ILE A 253 -16.58 -34.98 -20.46
N LEU A 254 -15.62 -34.12 -20.08
CA LEU A 254 -15.22 -32.98 -20.91
C LEU A 254 -14.49 -33.48 -22.16
N LEU A 255 -13.57 -34.44 -22.00
CA LEU A 255 -12.91 -35.12 -23.12
C LEU A 255 -13.90 -35.85 -24.03
N HIS A 256 -14.92 -36.49 -23.47
CA HIS A 256 -15.92 -37.28 -24.20
C HIS A 256 -16.97 -36.38 -24.85
N LYS A 257 -17.27 -35.23 -24.25
CA LYS A 257 -18.13 -34.20 -24.84
C LYS A 257 -17.39 -33.46 -25.95
N VAL A 258 -16.13 -33.09 -25.71
CA VAL A 258 -15.21 -32.57 -26.73
C VAL A 258 -15.04 -33.57 -27.88
N GLN A 259 -14.81 -34.85 -27.59
CA GLN A 259 -14.67 -35.89 -28.61
C GLN A 259 -15.99 -36.16 -29.36
N HIS A 260 -17.12 -36.11 -28.67
CA HIS A 260 -18.45 -36.23 -29.28
C HIS A 260 -18.75 -35.03 -30.18
N ASP A 261 -18.38 -33.83 -29.76
CA ASP A 261 -18.61 -32.58 -30.51
C ASP A 261 -17.60 -32.41 -31.68
N LEU A 262 -16.39 -32.97 -31.54
CA LEU A 262 -15.42 -33.20 -32.63
C LEU A 262 -15.97 -34.18 -33.68
N ASN A 263 -16.57 -35.29 -33.22
CA ASN A 263 -17.12 -36.32 -34.10
C ASN A 263 -18.45 -35.93 -34.75
N SER A 264 -19.18 -34.95 -34.19
CA SER A 264 -20.45 -34.46 -34.72
C SER A 264 -20.30 -33.29 -35.71
N GLY A 265 -19.06 -32.83 -35.95
CA GLY A 265 -18.75 -31.78 -36.93
C GLY A 265 -19.24 -30.38 -36.53
N VAL A 266 -19.54 -30.15 -35.24
CA VAL A 266 -20.09 -28.89 -34.72
C VAL A 266 -19.02 -27.77 -34.68
N PHE A 267 -17.74 -28.15 -34.62
CA PHE A 267 -16.61 -27.22 -34.56
C PHE A 267 -15.94 -27.06 -35.91
N ASN A 268 -15.49 -25.83 -36.19
CA ASN A 268 -14.71 -25.55 -37.40
C ASN A 268 -13.30 -26.20 -37.31
N ASN A 269 -12.64 -26.45 -38.45
CA ASN A 269 -11.32 -27.10 -38.50
C ASN A 269 -10.26 -26.44 -37.59
N GLN A 270 -10.36 -25.12 -37.41
CA GLN A 270 -9.45 -24.34 -36.58
C GLN A 270 -9.73 -24.52 -35.07
N GLU A 271 -11.00 -24.62 -34.67
CA GLU A 271 -11.40 -24.92 -33.30
C GLU A 271 -11.04 -26.36 -32.92
N ASN A 272 -11.20 -27.30 -33.86
CA ASN A 272 -10.77 -28.69 -33.69
C ASN A 272 -9.26 -28.82 -33.48
N ALA A 273 -8.46 -28.04 -34.20
CA ALA A 273 -7.00 -28.02 -34.03
C ALA A 273 -6.61 -27.51 -32.63
N ILE A 274 -7.20 -26.41 -32.18
CA ILE A 274 -6.94 -25.84 -30.84
C ILE A 274 -7.32 -26.82 -29.75
N ILE A 275 -8.49 -27.45 -29.86
CA ILE A 275 -8.96 -28.41 -28.86
C ILE A 275 -8.08 -29.67 -28.81
N GLN A 276 -7.65 -30.20 -29.97
CA GLN A 276 -6.71 -31.31 -30.00
C GLN A 276 -5.34 -30.94 -29.42
N GLU A 277 -4.89 -29.71 -29.62
CA GLU A 277 -3.65 -29.22 -29.04
C GLU A 277 -3.74 -29.12 -27.50
N ILE A 278 -4.87 -28.62 -26.98
CA ILE A 278 -5.15 -28.58 -25.53
C ILE A 278 -5.15 -29.99 -24.93
N VAL A 279 -5.83 -30.95 -25.58
CA VAL A 279 -5.92 -32.34 -25.11
C VAL A 279 -4.57 -33.05 -25.19
N LYS A 280 -3.81 -32.85 -26.27
CA LYS A 280 -2.47 -33.39 -26.44
C LYS A 280 -1.53 -32.85 -25.36
N TYR A 281 -1.61 -31.55 -25.08
CA TYR A 281 -0.78 -30.92 -24.06
C TYR A 281 -1.15 -31.36 -22.65
N ASP A 282 -2.44 -31.49 -22.32
CA ASP A 282 -2.89 -32.03 -21.02
C ASP A 282 -2.33 -33.45 -20.80
N ARG A 283 -2.27 -34.25 -21.87
CA ARG A 283 -1.66 -35.58 -21.86
C ARG A 283 -0.14 -35.53 -21.64
N GLU A 284 0.57 -34.66 -22.34
CA GLU A 284 2.02 -34.49 -22.24
C GLU A 284 2.44 -33.94 -20.87
N MET A 285 1.66 -33.04 -20.27
CA MET A 285 1.89 -32.53 -18.91
C MET A 285 1.74 -33.61 -17.84
N VAL A 286 0.72 -34.46 -17.97
CA VAL A 286 0.58 -35.64 -17.08
C VAL A 286 1.77 -36.58 -17.27
N GLN A 287 2.21 -36.80 -18.52
CA GLN A 287 3.36 -37.65 -18.82
C GLN A 287 4.70 -37.09 -18.31
N GLN A 288 4.91 -35.77 -18.36
CA GLN A 288 6.10 -35.12 -17.80
C GLN A 288 6.08 -35.16 -16.27
N ALA A 289 4.91 -35.01 -15.64
CA ALA A 289 4.75 -35.23 -14.21
C ALA A 289 5.05 -36.69 -13.82
N GLU A 290 4.74 -37.66 -14.68
CA GLU A 290 5.09 -39.08 -14.50
C GLU A 290 6.57 -39.39 -14.80
N LEU A 291 7.20 -38.74 -15.79
CA LEU A 291 8.61 -38.95 -16.13
C LEU A 291 9.57 -38.34 -15.09
N GLY A 292 9.19 -37.19 -14.50
CA GLY A 292 9.89 -36.62 -13.35
C GLY A 292 9.93 -37.58 -12.14
N GLN A 293 9.03 -38.56 -12.05
CA GLN A 293 9.05 -39.61 -11.02
C GLN A 293 10.07 -40.72 -11.28
N ARG A 294 10.57 -40.91 -12.51
CA ARG A 294 11.58 -41.95 -12.81
C ARG A 294 13.03 -41.54 -12.52
N VAL A 295 13.34 -40.25 -12.54
CA VAL A 295 14.70 -39.75 -12.32
C VAL A 295 15.09 -39.72 -10.83
N GLY A 296 14.11 -39.69 -9.92
CA GLY A 296 14.32 -39.73 -8.46
C GLY A 296 14.62 -41.11 -7.86
N LEU A 297 15.00 -42.10 -8.68
CA LEU A 297 15.19 -43.50 -8.28
C LEU A 297 16.65 -43.98 -8.31
N PHE A 298 17.64 -43.10 -8.51
CA PHE A 298 19.04 -43.47 -8.33
C PHE A 298 19.47 -43.36 -6.86
N PRO A 299 20.05 -44.42 -6.26
CA PRO A 299 20.58 -44.34 -4.90
C PRO A 299 21.75 -43.34 -4.85
N PRO A 300 21.97 -42.67 -3.71
CA PRO A 300 23.12 -41.80 -3.54
C PRO A 300 24.42 -42.60 -3.70
N PRO A 301 25.49 -42.00 -4.27
CA PRO A 301 26.77 -42.68 -4.38
C PRO A 301 27.32 -42.98 -2.96
N PRO A 302 27.96 -44.15 -2.76
CA PRO A 302 28.52 -44.53 -1.46
C PRO A 302 29.67 -43.60 -1.04
N PRO A 303 29.99 -43.55 0.26
CA PRO A 303 30.81 -42.51 0.89
C PRO A 303 32.25 -42.45 0.39
#